data_AF-A0A2U3MUX6-F1
#
_entry.id   AF-A0A2U3MUX6-F1
#
_cell.length_a   1.000
_cell.length_b   1.000
_cell.length_c   1.000
_cell.angle_alpha   90.00
_cell.angle_beta   90.00
_cell.angle_gamma   90.00
#
_symmetry.space_group_name_H-M   'P 1'
#
loop_
_entity.id
_entity.type
_entity.pdbx_description
1 polymer ?
#
loop_
_entity_poly.entity_id
_entity_poly.type
_entity_poly.pdbx_seq_one_letter_code
_entity_poly.pdbx_strand_id
1 'polypeptide(L)'
;MNNFQILSESLDNAELLKKLHHAIDEHHLPINSKDDLNDQIIEIEKYLKENEFCNLLEKRKFVNLGTGVLALPVLIYCIFLFGSRYASNFGFNIDAAAVNHTLFIGIINYLWIVIIYALLFVGLVVYFYKLNKQANEKIYSITNKLFDRLN
;
A
#
# COMPACT_ATOMS: atom_id res chain seq x y z
N MET A 1 -2.60 -11.94 -7.69
CA MET A 1 -1.52 -12.45 -6.82
C MET A 1 -2.06 -13.70 -6.13
N ASN A 2 -1.29 -14.80 -6.14
CA ASN A 2 -1.75 -16.09 -5.63
C ASN A 2 -1.57 -16.13 -4.11
N ASN A 3 -2.55 -16.60 -3.32
CA ASN A 3 -2.48 -16.56 -1.84
C ASN A 3 -1.24 -17.27 -1.27
N PHE A 4 -0.75 -18.30 -1.96
CA PHE A 4 0.49 -19.00 -1.63
C PHE A 4 1.74 -18.12 -1.72
N GLN A 5 1.78 -17.17 -2.66
CA GLN A 5 2.93 -16.28 -2.83
C GLN A 5 3.02 -15.27 -1.69
N ILE A 6 1.87 -14.74 -1.24
CA ILE A 6 1.80 -13.82 -0.10
C ILE A 6 2.22 -14.52 1.19
N LEU A 7 1.79 -15.78 1.36
CA LEU A 7 2.19 -16.57 2.52
C LEU A 7 3.70 -16.86 2.53
N SER A 8 4.26 -17.21 1.36
CA SER A 8 5.71 -17.39 1.20
C SER A 8 6.48 -16.14 1.55
N GLU A 9 6.12 -14.99 0.98
CA GLU A 9 6.76 -13.70 1.28
C GLU A 9 6.67 -13.35 2.77
N SER A 10 5.55 -13.64 3.44
CA SER A 10 5.41 -13.40 4.87
C SER A 10 6.34 -14.30 5.71
N LEU A 11 6.53 -15.55 5.29
CA LEU A 11 7.42 -16.49 5.96
C LEU A 11 8.88 -16.08 5.76
N ASP A 12 9.27 -15.72 4.54
CA ASP A 12 10.60 -15.24 4.19
C ASP A 12 10.96 -13.98 5.01
N ASN A 13 10.01 -13.05 5.15
CA ASN A 13 10.18 -11.85 5.96
C ASN A 13 10.37 -12.17 7.46
N ALA A 14 9.62 -13.13 8.00
CA ALA A 14 9.77 -13.56 9.38
C ALA A 14 11.11 -14.26 9.63
N GLU A 15 11.57 -15.08 8.68
CA GLU A 15 12.89 -15.71 8.76
C GLU A 15 14.01 -14.66 8.70
N LEU A 16 13.90 -13.68 7.81
CA LEU A 16 14.86 -12.57 7.71
C LEU A 16 14.92 -11.76 9.01
N LEU A 17 13.76 -11.43 9.58
CA LEU A 17 13.68 -10.70 10.85
C LEU A 17 14.38 -11.46 11.98
N LYS A 18 14.14 -12.76 12.09
CA LYS A 18 14.80 -13.61 13.08
C LYS A 18 16.33 -13.63 12.92
N LYS A 19 16.82 -13.68 11.68
CA LYS A 19 18.28 -13.61 11.39
C LYS A 19 18.86 -12.26 11.81
N LEU A 20 18.14 -11.16 11.55
CA LEU A 20 18.56 -9.82 11.96
C LEU A 20 18.64 -9.69 13.48
N HIS A 21 17.61 -10.14 14.22
CA HIS A 21 17.62 -10.14 15.68
C HIS A 21 18.80 -10.92 16.25
N HIS A 22 19.06 -12.12 15.71
CA HIS A 22 20.18 -12.93 16.15
C HIS A 22 21.53 -12.23 15.96
N ALA A 23 21.74 -11.60 14.79
CA ALA A 23 22.96 -10.86 14.50
C ALA A 23 23.13 -9.61 15.39
N ILE A 24 22.03 -8.90 15.66
CA ILE A 24 22.04 -7.73 16.57
C ILE A 24 22.45 -8.14 17.98
N ASP A 25 21.87 -9.23 18.49
CA ASP A 25 22.14 -9.74 19.84
C ASP A 25 23.57 -10.30 19.96
N GLU A 26 24.01 -11.11 18.99
CA GLU A 26 25.35 -11.71 18.98
C GLU A 26 26.46 -10.66 19.00
N HIS A 27 26.33 -9.64 18.16
CA HIS A 27 27.31 -8.55 18.04
C HIS A 27 27.06 -7.39 19.02
N HIS A 28 26.09 -7.50 19.92
CA HIS A 28 25.74 -6.48 20.92
C HIS A 28 25.55 -5.08 20.31
N LEU A 29 24.88 -5.01 19.16
CA LEU A 29 24.70 -3.75 18.44
C LEU A 29 23.74 -2.83 19.19
N PRO A 30 23.98 -1.50 19.21
CA PRO A 30 23.09 -0.53 19.85
C PRO A 30 21.87 -0.22 18.96
N ILE A 31 21.19 -1.26 18.48
CA ILE A 31 20.00 -1.19 17.61
C ILE A 31 18.82 -1.72 18.41
N ASN A 32 17.72 -0.98 18.43
CA ASN A 32 16.51 -1.45 19.10
C ASN A 32 15.86 -2.57 18.29
N SER A 33 15.55 -3.69 18.94
CA SER A 33 14.78 -4.78 18.34
C SER A 33 13.31 -4.38 18.14
N LYS A 34 12.74 -4.75 17.00
CA LYS A 34 11.36 -4.50 16.58
C LYS A 34 10.70 -5.79 16.08
N ASP A 35 9.39 -5.90 16.26
CA ASP A 35 8.61 -7.08 15.87
C ASP A 35 8.15 -7.06 14.40
N ASP A 36 8.24 -5.91 13.71
CA ASP A 36 7.99 -5.78 12.27
C ASP A 36 9.31 -5.62 11.50
N LEU A 37 9.41 -6.29 10.35
CA LEU A 37 10.60 -6.24 9.51
C LEU A 37 10.90 -4.83 8.99
N ASN A 38 9.89 -4.07 8.57
CA ASN A 38 10.13 -2.70 8.09
C ASN A 38 10.63 -1.82 9.23
N ASP A 39 10.03 -1.92 10.41
CA ASP A 39 10.46 -1.16 11.59
C ASP A 39 11.89 -1.53 12.01
N GLN A 40 12.24 -2.82 11.95
CA GLN A 40 13.60 -3.28 12.23
C GLN A 40 14.60 -2.71 11.23
N ILE A 41 14.26 -2.71 9.93
CA ILE A 41 15.10 -2.15 8.88
C ILE A 41 15.26 -0.64 9.03
N ILE A 42 14.24 0.08 9.51
CA ILE A 42 14.36 1.52 9.84
C ILE A 42 15.37 1.74 10.97
N GLU A 43 15.37 0.92 12.02
CA GLU A 43 16.35 1.05 13.12
C GLU A 43 17.78 0.72 12.64
N ILE A 44 17.93 -0.30 11.79
CA ILE A 44 19.22 -0.63 11.16
C ILE A 44 19.68 0.51 10.24
N GLU A 45 18.78 1.10 9.46
CA GLU A 45 19.07 2.23 8.59
C GLU A 45 19.56 3.45 9.39
N LYS A 46 18.91 3.75 10.53
CA LYS A 46 19.35 4.80 11.46
C LYS A 46 20.76 4.53 12.00
N TYR A 47 21.06 3.28 12.36
CA TYR A 47 22.40 2.88 12.81
C TYR A 47 23.45 3.07 11.70
N LEU A 48 23.10 2.80 10.44
CA LEU A 48 23.96 3.05 9.28
C LEU A 48 24.06 4.53 8.89
N LYS A 49 23.29 5.43 9.54
CA LYS A 49 23.17 6.87 9.25
C LYS A 49 22.59 7.15 7.85
N GLU A 50 21.71 6.29 7.36
CA GLU A 50 20.99 6.44 6.09
C GLU A 50 19.52 6.83 6.35
N ASN A 51 18.76 7.16 5.29
CA ASN A 51 17.33 7.52 5.39
C ASN A 51 16.51 7.18 4.12
N GLU A 52 17.07 6.40 3.21
CA GLU A 52 16.47 6.15 1.90
C GLU A 52 15.21 5.28 1.98
N PHE A 53 15.24 4.24 2.81
CA PHE A 53 14.14 3.33 3.06
C PHE A 53 13.02 4.00 3.85
N CYS A 54 13.35 4.78 4.88
CA CYS A 54 12.38 5.60 5.59
C CYS A 54 11.63 6.55 4.63
N ASN A 55 12.36 7.31 3.80
CA ASN A 55 11.78 8.19 2.78
C ASN A 55 10.92 7.43 1.76
N LEU A 56 11.30 6.20 1.41
CA LEU A 56 10.56 5.35 0.49
C LEU A 56 9.22 4.88 1.10
N LEU A 57 9.22 4.52 2.38
CA LEU A 57 8.01 4.13 3.12
C LEU A 57 7.02 5.30 3.25
N GLU A 58 7.51 6.51 3.50
CA GLU A 58 6.68 7.72 3.52
C GLU A 58 6.02 7.97 2.17
N LYS A 59 6.78 7.87 1.07
CA LYS A 59 6.24 7.98 -0.30
C LYS A 59 5.18 6.90 -0.57
N ARG A 60 5.43 5.66 -0.16
CA ARG A 60 4.47 4.56 -0.29
C ARG A 60 3.17 4.87 0.45
N LYS A 61 3.25 5.37 1.69
CA LYS A 61 2.08 5.75 2.50
C LYS A 61 1.28 6.86 1.84
N PHE A 62 1.94 7.88 1.31
CA PHE A 62 1.30 8.97 0.60
C PHE A 62 0.55 8.49 -0.66
N VAL A 63 1.20 7.65 -1.48
CA VAL A 63 0.59 7.08 -2.68
C VAL A 63 -0.60 6.19 -2.33
N ASN A 64 -0.47 5.35 -1.30
CA ASN A 64 -1.57 4.50 -0.82
C ASN A 64 -2.79 5.34 -0.40
N LEU A 65 -2.56 6.42 0.36
CA LEU A 65 -3.62 7.36 0.72
C LEU A 65 -4.26 7.99 -0.52
N GLY A 66 -3.44 8.43 -1.49
CA GLY A 66 -3.91 8.98 -2.76
C GLY A 66 -4.78 8.00 -3.56
N THR A 67 -4.37 6.73 -3.64
CA THR A 67 -5.19 5.68 -4.29
C THR A 67 -6.52 5.46 -3.57
N GLY A 68 -6.52 5.49 -2.23
CA GLY A 68 -7.73 5.38 -1.42
C GLY A 68 -8.69 6.54 -1.66
N VAL A 69 -8.18 7.77 -1.66
CA VAL A 69 -8.97 8.99 -1.93
C VAL A 69 -9.56 8.95 -3.34
N LEU A 70 -8.78 8.55 -4.34
CA LEU A 70 -9.30 8.42 -5.70
C LEU A 70 -10.39 7.34 -5.80
N ALA A 71 -10.33 6.26 -5.03
CA ALA A 71 -11.35 5.21 -5.04
C ALA A 71 -12.66 5.61 -4.33
N LEU A 72 -12.66 6.66 -3.50
CA LEU A 72 -13.83 7.05 -2.70
C LEU A 72 -15.09 7.33 -3.53
N PRO A 73 -15.07 8.08 -4.64
CA PRO A 73 -16.28 8.33 -5.44
C PRO A 73 -16.93 7.04 -5.94
N VAL A 74 -16.11 6.07 -6.36
CA VAL A 74 -16.59 4.76 -6.80
C VAL A 74 -17.19 4.00 -5.62
N LEU A 75 -16.54 4.02 -4.46
CA LEU A 75 -17.04 3.38 -3.24
C LEU A 75 -18.38 3.98 -2.79
N ILE A 76 -18.50 5.32 -2.77
CA ILE A 76 -19.74 6.03 -2.44
C ILE A 76 -20.86 5.62 -3.39
N TYR A 77 -20.57 5.55 -4.69
CA TYR A 77 -21.53 5.09 -5.69
C TYR A 77 -21.95 3.63 -5.46
N CYS A 78 -21.01 2.73 -5.14
CA CYS A 78 -21.33 1.36 -4.78
C CYS A 78 -22.24 1.31 -3.53
N ILE A 79 -21.91 2.05 -2.46
CA ILE A 79 -22.72 2.11 -1.24
C ILE A 79 -24.12 2.64 -1.56
N PHE A 80 -24.24 3.67 -2.40
CA PHE A 80 -25.53 4.20 -2.84
C PHE A 80 -26.36 3.14 -3.58
N LEU A 81 -25.77 2.42 -4.54
CA LEU A 81 -26.46 1.37 -5.29
C LEU A 81 -26.94 0.25 -4.37
N PHE A 82 -26.07 -0.25 -3.49
CA PHE A 82 -26.46 -1.28 -2.53
C PHE A 82 -27.50 -0.77 -1.54
N GLY A 83 -27.31 0.43 -0.99
CA GLY A 83 -28.24 1.07 -0.06
C GLY A 83 -29.62 1.27 -0.67
N SER A 84 -29.71 1.69 -1.94
CA SER A 84 -30.97 1.89 -2.64
C SER A 84 -31.83 0.62 -2.74
N ARG A 85 -31.21 -0.58 -2.79
CA ARG A 85 -31.94 -1.84 -2.77
C ARG A 85 -32.62 -2.09 -1.42
N TYR A 86 -31.96 -1.74 -0.32
CA TYR A 86 -32.49 -1.92 1.04
C TYR A 86 -33.36 -0.75 1.50
N ALA A 87 -33.21 0.43 0.91
CA ALA A 87 -33.95 1.64 1.24
C ALA A 87 -35.48 1.46 1.13
N SER A 88 -35.92 0.63 0.17
CA SER A 88 -37.32 0.24 0.01
C SER A 88 -37.90 -0.44 1.26
N ASN A 89 -37.11 -1.21 2.00
CA ASN A 89 -37.51 -1.87 3.25
C ASN A 89 -37.65 -0.89 4.42
N PHE A 90 -37.06 0.30 4.32
CA PHE A 90 -37.12 1.36 5.33
C PHE A 90 -38.08 2.50 4.96
N GLY A 91 -38.85 2.35 3.88
CA GLY A 91 -39.81 3.35 3.41
C GLY A 91 -39.18 4.55 2.67
N PHE A 92 -37.90 4.48 2.32
CA PHE A 92 -37.24 5.49 1.49
C PHE A 92 -37.33 5.10 0.01
N ASN A 93 -38.07 5.89 -0.78
CA ASN A 93 -38.14 5.72 -2.23
C ASN A 93 -36.95 6.42 -2.90
N ILE A 94 -35.83 5.69 -3.05
CA ILE A 94 -34.68 6.16 -3.82
C ILE A 94 -34.87 5.74 -5.27
N ASP A 95 -35.03 6.71 -6.17
CA ASP A 95 -35.05 6.46 -7.62
C ASP A 95 -33.62 6.26 -8.14
N ALA A 96 -33.07 5.08 -7.88
CA ALA A 96 -31.75 4.68 -8.34
C ALA A 96 -31.66 4.68 -9.87
N ALA A 97 -32.77 4.48 -10.59
CA ALA A 97 -32.78 4.47 -12.05
C ALA A 97 -32.55 5.88 -12.62
N ALA A 98 -33.22 6.89 -12.08
CA ALA A 98 -33.01 8.29 -12.48
C ALA A 98 -31.58 8.77 -12.17
N VAL A 99 -31.04 8.42 -11.00
CA VAL A 99 -29.65 8.76 -10.62
C VAL A 99 -28.65 8.10 -11.57
N ASN A 100 -28.81 6.81 -11.88
CA ASN A 100 -27.93 6.11 -12.80
C ASN A 100 -27.99 6.68 -14.22
N HIS A 101 -29.18 7.01 -14.70
CA HIS A 101 -29.36 7.62 -16.02
C HIS A 101 -28.67 8.99 -16.11
N THR A 102 -28.79 9.80 -15.05
CA THR A 102 -28.15 11.12 -14.96
C THR A 102 -26.63 11.01 -14.93
N LEU A 103 -26.10 10.08 -14.11
CA LEU A 103 -24.66 9.80 -14.04
C LEU A 103 -24.11 9.29 -15.38
N PHE A 104 -24.84 8.40 -16.05
CA PHE A 104 -24.43 7.86 -17.34
C PHE A 104 -24.34 8.94 -18.43
N ILE A 105 -25.33 9.83 -18.51
CA ILE A 105 -25.28 10.99 -19.41
C ILE A 105 -24.11 11.91 -19.05
N GLY A 106 -23.87 12.14 -17.75
CA GLY A 106 -22.72 12.90 -17.28
C GLY A 106 -21.39 12.29 -17.73
N ILE A 107 -21.22 10.97 -17.60
CA ILE A 107 -20.02 10.24 -18.04
C ILE A 107 -19.81 10.38 -19.54
N ILE A 108 -20.87 10.27 -20.35
CA ILE A 108 -20.77 10.43 -21.81
C ILE A 108 -20.38 11.86 -22.17
N ASN A 109 -21.05 12.86 -21.58
CA ASN A 109 -20.79 14.27 -21.87
C ASN A 109 -19.37 14.70 -21.46
N TYR A 110 -18.83 14.10 -20.39
CA TYR A 110 -17.50 14.38 -19.86
C TYR A 110 -16.53 13.21 -20.01
N LEU A 111 -16.65 12.43 -21.10
CA LEU A 111 -15.85 11.22 -21.31
C LEU A 111 -14.35 11.46 -21.17
N TRP A 112 -13.86 12.62 -21.61
CA TRP A 112 -12.46 13.01 -21.49
C TRP A 112 -12.00 13.13 -20.03
N ILE A 113 -12.85 13.65 -19.11
CA ILE A 113 -12.55 13.72 -17.67
C ILE A 113 -12.41 12.32 -17.11
N VAL A 114 -13.31 11.42 -17.50
CA VAL A 114 -13.33 10.02 -17.05
C VAL A 114 -12.07 9.29 -17.50
N ILE A 115 -11.61 9.53 -18.74
CA ILE A 115 -10.36 8.98 -19.26
C ILE A 115 -9.16 9.49 -18.46
N ILE A 116 -9.06 10.80 -18.21
CA ILE A 116 -7.98 11.39 -17.42
C ILE A 116 -7.97 10.79 -16.01
N TYR A 117 -9.13 10.70 -15.37
CA TYR A 117 -9.28 10.11 -14.05
C TYR A 117 -8.82 8.64 -14.04
N ALA A 118 -9.23 7.84 -15.04
CA ALA A 118 -8.82 6.45 -15.16
C ALA A 118 -7.29 6.31 -15.35
N LEU A 119 -6.68 7.16 -16.18
CA LEU A 119 -5.23 7.18 -16.36
C LEU A 119 -4.48 7.56 -15.08
N LEU A 120 -4.97 8.55 -14.34
CA LEU A 120 -4.40 8.93 -13.04
C LEU A 120 -4.50 7.78 -12.03
N PHE A 121 -5.64 7.12 -11.98
CA PHE A 121 -5.86 5.98 -11.09
C PHE A 121 -4.90 4.82 -11.42
N VAL A 122 -4.84 4.40 -12.69
CA VAL A 122 -3.93 3.34 -13.15
C VAL A 122 -2.47 3.74 -12.91
N GLY A 123 -2.09 4.98 -13.21
CA GLY A 123 -0.75 5.50 -12.98
C GLY A 123 -0.32 5.41 -11.52
N LEU A 124 -1.20 5.76 -10.58
CA LEU A 124 -0.93 5.63 -9.15
C LEU A 124 -0.80 4.17 -8.70
N VAL A 125 -1.62 3.26 -9.21
CA VAL A 125 -1.52 1.82 -8.90
C VAL A 125 -0.20 1.25 -9.40
N VAL A 126 0.20 1.58 -10.63
CA VAL A 126 1.50 1.16 -11.19
C VAL A 126 2.66 1.76 -10.40
N TYR A 127 2.56 3.03 -10.02
CA TYR A 127 3.58 3.69 -9.22
C TYR A 127 3.71 3.06 -7.82
N PHE A 128 2.58 2.71 -7.17
CA PHE A 128 2.58 1.99 -5.91
C PHE A 128 3.28 0.63 -6.02
N TYR A 129 3.01 -0.13 -7.09
CA TYR A 129 3.67 -1.40 -7.33
C TYR A 129 5.19 -1.24 -7.49
N LYS A 130 5.62 -0.20 -8.21
CA LYS A 130 7.04 0.15 -8.35
C LYS A 130 7.68 0.48 -6.99
N LEU A 131 7.02 1.24 -6.13
CA LEU A 131 7.51 1.57 -4.80
C LEU A 131 7.64 0.32 -3.91
N ASN A 132 6.69 -0.60 -3.98
CA ASN A 132 6.78 -1.88 -3.24
C ASN A 132 7.97 -2.72 -3.68
N LYS A 133 8.23 -2.81 -4.99
CA LYS A 133 9.41 -3.51 -5.49
C LYS A 133 10.70 -2.88 -4.97
N GLN A 134 10.81 -1.54 -5.04
CA GLN A 134 11.97 -0.81 -4.52
C GLN A 134 12.16 -1.01 -3.01
N ALA A 135 11.07 -1.10 -2.24
CA ALA A 135 11.14 -1.31 -0.80
C ALA A 135 11.73 -2.67 -0.48
N ASN A 136 11.28 -3.73 -1.16
CA ASN A 136 11.80 -5.08 -0.98
C ASN A 136 13.29 -5.14 -1.36
N GLU A 137 13.70 -4.56 -2.49
CA GLU A 137 15.11 -4.49 -2.89
C GLU A 137 15.98 -3.76 -1.84
N LYS A 138 15.46 -2.68 -1.24
CA LYS A 138 16.17 -1.93 -0.21
C LYS A 138 16.30 -2.68 1.11
N ILE A 139 15.30 -3.47 1.52
CA ILE A 139 15.41 -4.35 2.70
C ILE A 139 16.62 -5.28 2.56
N TYR A 140 16.76 -5.96 1.41
CA TYR A 140 17.91 -6.84 1.17
C TYR A 140 19.24 -6.06 1.12
N SER A 141 19.26 -4.89 0.49
CA SER A 141 20.46 -4.05 0.43
C SER A 141 20.94 -3.60 1.81
N ILE A 142 20.04 -3.12 2.67
CA ILE A 142 20.36 -2.69 4.04
C ILE A 142 20.82 -3.89 4.88
N THR A 143 20.14 -5.02 4.74
CA THR A 143 20.50 -6.26 5.45
C THR A 143 21.90 -6.73 5.07
N ASN A 144 22.22 -6.79 3.78
CA ASN A 144 23.56 -7.17 3.32
C ASN A 144 24.63 -6.19 3.82
N LYS A 145 24.38 -4.87 3.75
CA LYS A 145 25.31 -3.86 4.30
C LYS A 145 25.57 -4.05 5.79
N LEU A 146 24.58 -4.48 6.56
CA LEU A 146 24.75 -4.77 7.97
C LEU A 146 25.67 -5.99 8.14
N PHE A 147 25.37 -7.11 7.49
CA PHE A 147 26.19 -8.32 7.57
C PHE A 147 27.63 -8.10 7.08
N ASP A 148 27.83 -7.30 6.03
CA ASP A 148 29.16 -6.94 5.52
C ASP A 148 29.98 -6.11 6.52
N ARG A 149 29.34 -5.39 7.46
CA ARG A 149 30.02 -4.68 8.55
C ARG A 149 30.34 -5.56 9.76
N LEU A 150 29.66 -6.70 9.89
CA LEU A 150 29.80 -7.62 11.00
C LEU A 150 30.85 -8.71 10.74
N ASN A 151 31.12 -8.99 9.46
CA ASN A 151 32.25 -9.80 8.99
C ASN A 151 33.55 -8.98 8.92
#